data_AF-A0A6N8Z4X8-F1
#
_entry.id   AF-A0A6N8Z4X8-F1
#
_cell.length_a   1.000
_cell.length_b   1.000
_cell.length_c   1.000
_cell.angle_alpha   90.00
_cell.angle_beta   90.00
_cell.angle_gamma   90.00
#
_symmetry.space_group_name_H-M   'P 1'
#
loop_
_entity.id
_entity.type
_entity.pdbx_description
1 polymer ?
#
loop_
_entity_poly.entity_id
_entity_poly.type
_entity_poly.pdbx_seq_one_letter_code
_entity_poly.pdbx_strand_id
1 'polypeptide(L)'
;MTHSNSLLGHVLSQQYIPSRENAATDALSFILCRSDAARVAFSDFLADGSSPLPIAKAETRTFGASGSIPDLACRDEDGNVVALVESKFWAGLSVHQPVTYWERLPKDRRSVLLFIAPDYSVNRGSLWDDLTILLQKSGYELNSARMGDGVKSAAAKDDQRRLMLVGWGMFLDWMAQETVTDTSGQTSFEIEELKGLANSIIENNNPRRYESLTRLIKRAVDRLKVSGWANNEGLTVGHGAGYYARYLKLAGAYAGIVVDTRIVTEAPDRALSLSFFSSNGEVPRDQVRQLLGNAGQPGSMWDRKDVSVPIELLEGADTDATLNAIVSQLENIGKLIDPNGPTYKQDSSND
;
A
#
# COMPACT_ATOMS: atom_id res chain seq x y z
N MET A 1 -6.91 23.02 -10.65
CA MET A 1 -7.13 23.09 -9.20
C MET A 1 -6.92 21.69 -8.66
N THR A 2 -6.01 21.50 -7.70
CA THR A 2 -5.68 20.17 -7.14
C THR A 2 -6.85 19.66 -6.31
N HIS A 3 -7.45 18.53 -6.71
CA HIS A 3 -8.60 17.87 -6.07
C HIS A 3 -8.29 17.26 -4.68
N SER A 4 -7.28 17.79 -3.98
CA SER A 4 -6.77 17.24 -2.71
C SER A 4 -7.60 17.65 -1.47
N ASN A 5 -8.68 18.43 -1.63
CA ASN A 5 -9.47 19.00 -0.52
C ASN A 5 -10.96 18.62 -0.58
N SER A 6 -11.30 17.33 -0.65
CA SER A 6 -12.67 16.92 -0.28
C SER A 6 -12.81 16.96 1.24
N LEU A 7 -14.01 17.29 1.74
CA LEU A 7 -14.26 17.34 3.19
C LEU A 7 -14.00 15.96 3.81
N LEU A 8 -14.46 14.91 3.13
CA LEU A 8 -14.32 13.54 3.59
C LEU A 8 -12.85 13.09 3.52
N GLY A 9 -12.12 13.44 2.44
CA GLY A 9 -10.68 13.19 2.36
C GLY A 9 -9.88 13.90 3.46
N HIS A 10 -10.23 15.14 3.80
CA HIS A 10 -9.61 15.89 4.89
C HIS A 10 -9.89 15.26 6.25
N VAL A 11 -11.16 14.99 6.59
CA VAL A 11 -11.53 14.39 7.89
C VAL A 11 -10.92 12.99 8.05
N LEU A 12 -10.94 12.18 7.00
CA LEU A 12 -10.38 10.84 7.05
C LEU A 12 -8.85 10.80 6.99
N SER A 13 -8.20 11.91 6.62
CA SER A 13 -6.75 12.07 6.78
C SER A 13 -6.31 12.30 8.23
N GLN A 14 -7.23 12.69 9.12
CA GLN A 14 -6.94 13.04 10.51
C GLN A 14 -6.94 11.84 11.48
N GLN A 15 -6.40 10.68 11.09
CA GLN A 15 -6.12 9.53 11.99
C GLN A 15 -7.33 8.76 12.58
N TYR A 16 -8.59 9.06 12.22
CA TYR A 16 -9.76 8.46 12.88
C TYR A 16 -10.28 7.11 12.33
N ILE A 17 -9.72 6.57 11.23
CA ILE A 17 -10.17 5.29 10.66
C ILE A 17 -9.01 4.29 10.56
N PRO A 18 -9.07 3.15 11.29
CA PRO A 18 -8.01 2.13 11.30
C PRO A 18 -7.70 1.48 9.95
N SER A 19 -8.63 1.49 8.99
CA SER A 19 -8.37 1.05 7.61
C SER A 19 -9.05 1.98 6.60
N ARG A 20 -8.30 2.97 6.14
CA ARG A 20 -8.76 3.96 5.14
C ARG A 20 -9.06 3.29 3.79
N GLU A 21 -8.33 2.22 3.46
CA GLU A 21 -8.54 1.41 2.26
C GLU A 21 -9.92 0.73 2.31
N ASN A 22 -10.27 0.12 3.45
CA ASN A 22 -11.60 -0.45 3.65
C ASN A 22 -12.70 0.61 3.56
N ALA A 23 -12.47 1.83 4.05
CA ALA A 23 -13.44 2.91 3.97
C ALA A 23 -13.73 3.34 2.53
N ALA A 24 -12.71 3.40 1.67
CA ALA A 24 -12.89 3.73 0.25
C ALA A 24 -13.66 2.62 -0.50
N THR A 25 -13.36 1.36 -0.22
CA THR A 25 -14.14 0.23 -0.76
C THR A 25 -15.58 0.22 -0.25
N ASP A 26 -15.79 0.42 1.05
CA ASP A 26 -17.13 0.49 1.65
C ASP A 26 -17.93 1.67 1.07
N ALA A 27 -17.29 2.81 0.81
CA ALA A 27 -17.90 3.96 0.16
C ALA A 27 -18.30 3.65 -1.30
N LEU A 28 -17.45 2.99 -2.08
CA LEU A 28 -17.81 2.54 -3.43
C LEU A 28 -19.02 1.59 -3.40
N SER A 29 -19.02 0.62 -2.47
CA SER A 29 -20.16 -0.28 -2.28
C SER A 29 -21.44 0.45 -1.93
N PHE A 30 -21.36 1.47 -1.06
CA PHE A 30 -22.49 2.28 -0.65
C PHE A 30 -23.10 3.03 -1.84
N ILE A 31 -22.27 3.69 -2.65
CA ILE A 31 -22.71 4.41 -3.86
C ILE A 31 -23.42 3.46 -4.82
N LEU A 32 -22.83 2.29 -5.11
CA LEU A 32 -23.43 1.30 -6.01
C LEU A 32 -24.77 0.77 -5.47
N CYS A 33 -24.88 0.49 -4.17
CA CYS A 33 -26.12 -0.02 -3.60
C CYS A 33 -27.26 1.02 -3.55
N ARG A 34 -26.94 2.32 -3.53
CA ARG A 34 -27.93 3.39 -3.40
C ARG A 34 -28.35 4.00 -4.75
N SER A 35 -27.45 4.05 -5.73
CA SER A 35 -27.66 4.76 -6.98
C SER A 35 -27.75 3.83 -8.19
N ASP A 36 -28.92 3.83 -8.83
CA ASP A 36 -29.15 3.08 -10.07
C ASP A 36 -28.25 3.60 -11.20
N ALA A 37 -28.05 4.92 -11.28
CA ALA A 37 -27.15 5.55 -12.23
C ALA A 37 -25.71 5.06 -12.03
N ALA A 38 -25.24 4.95 -10.78
CA ALA A 38 -23.92 4.39 -10.50
C ALA A 38 -23.81 2.91 -10.88
N ARG A 39 -24.87 2.10 -10.69
CA ARG A 39 -24.83 0.69 -11.12
C ARG A 39 -24.83 0.54 -12.64
N VAL A 40 -25.60 1.36 -13.35
CA VAL A 40 -25.61 1.39 -14.82
C VAL A 40 -24.23 1.78 -15.33
N ALA A 41 -23.68 2.88 -14.83
CA ALA A 41 -22.32 3.29 -15.16
C ALA A 41 -21.33 2.15 -14.86
N PHE A 42 -21.31 1.61 -13.66
CA PHE A 42 -20.33 0.56 -13.35
C PHE A 42 -20.49 -0.70 -14.21
N SER A 43 -21.73 -1.09 -14.52
CA SER A 43 -22.06 -2.18 -15.45
C SER A 43 -21.49 -1.92 -16.86
N ASP A 44 -21.63 -0.69 -17.36
CA ASP A 44 -21.15 -0.30 -18.69
C ASP A 44 -19.62 -0.23 -18.73
N PHE A 45 -18.98 0.23 -17.66
CA PHE A 45 -17.52 0.18 -17.52
C PHE A 45 -16.98 -1.24 -17.61
N LEU A 46 -17.58 -2.18 -16.86
CA LEU A 46 -17.18 -3.60 -16.85
C LEU A 46 -17.47 -4.30 -18.18
N ALA A 47 -18.40 -3.77 -18.97
CA ALA A 47 -18.71 -4.31 -20.29
C ALA A 47 -17.55 -4.13 -21.28
N ASP A 48 -16.68 -3.13 -21.09
CA ASP A 48 -15.51 -2.88 -21.93
C ASP A 48 -15.86 -2.91 -23.45
N GLY A 49 -16.90 -2.14 -23.79
CA GLY A 49 -17.43 -2.00 -25.16
C GLY A 49 -18.27 -3.18 -25.67
N SER A 50 -18.67 -4.11 -24.80
CA SER A 50 -19.63 -5.18 -25.12
C SER A 50 -20.97 -4.97 -24.41
N SER A 51 -21.84 -5.99 -24.35
CA SER A 51 -23.13 -5.86 -23.66
C SER A 51 -22.92 -5.59 -22.15
N PRO A 52 -23.72 -4.71 -21.53
CA PRO A 52 -23.68 -4.40 -20.10
C PRO A 52 -23.73 -5.66 -19.23
N LEU A 53 -23.08 -5.60 -18.07
CA LEU A 53 -23.10 -6.65 -17.03
C LEU A 53 -24.00 -6.18 -15.89
N PRO A 54 -25.29 -6.58 -15.85
CA PRO A 54 -26.23 -6.04 -14.88
C PRO A 54 -25.78 -6.31 -13.45
N ILE A 55 -25.74 -5.25 -12.64
CA ILE A 55 -25.41 -5.33 -11.22
C ILE A 55 -26.66 -4.95 -10.43
N ALA A 56 -27.13 -5.88 -9.61
CA ALA A 56 -28.20 -5.67 -8.65
C ALA A 56 -27.66 -5.25 -7.28
N LYS A 57 -26.52 -5.82 -6.87
CA LYS A 57 -25.95 -5.60 -5.53
C LYS A 57 -24.43 -5.60 -5.54
N ALA A 58 -23.84 -4.79 -4.68
CA ALA A 58 -22.41 -4.80 -4.39
C ALA A 58 -22.18 -5.08 -2.89
N GLU A 59 -21.28 -6.00 -2.57
CA GLU A 59 -21.04 -6.47 -1.20
C GLU A 59 -19.54 -6.42 -0.88
N THR A 60 -19.17 -5.75 0.21
CA THR A 60 -17.80 -5.82 0.73
C THR A 60 -17.61 -7.07 1.60
N ARG A 61 -16.35 -7.49 1.74
CA ARG A 61 -15.94 -8.54 2.70
C ARG A 61 -16.65 -9.88 2.50
N THR A 62 -16.79 -10.34 1.25
CA THR A 62 -17.42 -11.64 0.96
C THR A 62 -16.46 -12.82 1.17
N PHE A 63 -16.73 -13.62 2.20
CA PHE A 63 -15.95 -14.81 2.53
C PHE A 63 -15.99 -15.85 1.39
N GLY A 64 -14.80 -16.27 0.95
CA GLY A 64 -14.62 -17.44 0.08
C GLY A 64 -14.11 -18.65 0.87
N ALA A 65 -14.32 -19.86 0.35
CA ALA A 65 -13.88 -21.11 0.98
C ALA A 65 -12.36 -21.19 1.22
N SER A 66 -11.56 -20.43 0.47
CA SER A 66 -10.10 -20.34 0.55
C SER A 66 -9.58 -19.27 1.53
N GLY A 67 -10.45 -18.52 2.20
CA GLY A 67 -10.06 -17.47 3.15
C GLY A 67 -9.58 -16.15 2.53
N SER A 68 -9.35 -16.08 1.21
CA SER A 68 -9.06 -14.83 0.50
C SER A 68 -10.36 -14.07 0.17
N ILE A 69 -10.40 -12.78 0.49
CA ILE A 69 -11.61 -11.95 0.42
C ILE A 69 -11.34 -10.80 -0.56
N PRO A 70 -12.00 -10.76 -1.73
CA PRO A 70 -11.96 -9.58 -2.59
C PRO A 70 -12.64 -8.42 -1.86
N ASP A 71 -12.15 -7.22 -2.12
CA ASP A 71 -12.65 -6.00 -1.50
C ASP A 71 -14.15 -5.80 -1.78
N LEU A 72 -14.58 -6.08 -3.02
CA LEU A 72 -15.98 -5.97 -3.43
C LEU A 72 -16.39 -7.13 -4.34
N ALA A 73 -17.59 -7.67 -4.12
CA ALA A 73 -18.24 -8.61 -5.03
C ALA A 73 -19.55 -8.01 -5.53
N CYS A 74 -19.73 -7.99 -6.85
CA CYS A 74 -20.95 -7.54 -7.50
C CYS A 74 -21.77 -8.75 -7.97
N ARG A 75 -23.08 -8.67 -7.76
CA ARG A 75 -24.03 -9.73 -8.08
C ARG A 75 -25.16 -9.25 -8.99
N ASP A 76 -25.63 -10.15 -9.85
CA ASP A 76 -26.86 -9.96 -10.63
C ASP A 76 -28.13 -10.16 -9.75
N GLU A 77 -29.31 -10.03 -10.36
CA GLU A 77 -30.61 -10.19 -9.68
C GLU A 77 -30.82 -11.61 -9.12
N ASP A 78 -30.20 -12.61 -9.75
CA ASP A 78 -30.22 -14.01 -9.34
C ASP A 78 -29.20 -14.32 -8.22
N GLY A 79 -28.40 -13.34 -7.81
CA GLY A 79 -27.38 -13.45 -6.77
C GLY A 79 -26.05 -14.07 -7.24
N ASN A 80 -25.87 -14.31 -8.54
CA ASN A 80 -24.62 -14.82 -9.09
C ASN A 80 -23.56 -13.72 -9.15
N VAL A 81 -22.29 -14.09 -8.96
CA VAL A 81 -21.17 -13.14 -9.06
C VAL A 81 -20.95 -12.76 -10.52
N VAL A 82 -21.05 -11.46 -10.82
CA VAL A 82 -20.74 -10.90 -12.15
C VAL A 82 -19.41 -10.16 -12.17
N ALA A 83 -18.97 -9.63 -11.02
CA ALA A 83 -17.64 -9.05 -10.90
C ALA A 83 -17.06 -9.25 -9.50
N LEU A 84 -15.75 -9.46 -9.46
CA LEU A 84 -14.94 -9.33 -8.24
C LEU A 84 -13.99 -8.16 -8.44
N VAL A 85 -13.93 -7.27 -7.46
CA VAL A 85 -13.09 -6.07 -7.51
C VAL A 85 -12.11 -6.11 -6.35
N GLU A 86 -10.85 -5.85 -6.68
CA GLU A 86 -9.78 -5.63 -5.72
C GLU A 86 -9.28 -4.19 -5.86
N SER A 87 -9.39 -3.45 -4.76
CA SER A 87 -9.06 -2.04 -4.64
C SER A 87 -7.68 -1.90 -4.01
N LYS A 88 -6.70 -1.51 -4.82
CA LYS A 88 -5.32 -1.31 -4.42
C LYS A 88 -5.05 0.17 -4.23
N PHE A 89 -4.46 0.53 -3.10
CA PHE A 89 -3.88 1.85 -2.86
C PHE A 89 -2.34 1.84 -2.93
N TRP A 90 -1.77 0.64 -3.09
CA TRP A 90 -0.36 0.33 -3.27
C TRP A 90 -0.17 -0.76 -4.34
N ALA A 91 0.97 -0.76 -5.03
CA ALA A 91 1.25 -1.63 -6.18
C ALA A 91 1.52 -3.11 -5.84
N GLY A 92 1.46 -3.52 -4.57
CA GLY A 92 1.79 -4.87 -4.14
C GLY A 92 0.67 -5.88 -4.41
N LEU A 93 1.03 -6.96 -5.10
CA LEU A 93 0.20 -8.16 -5.20
C LEU A 93 0.67 -9.20 -4.19
N SER A 94 -0.28 -9.86 -3.52
CA SER A 94 0.01 -11.17 -2.96
C SER A 94 -0.14 -12.23 -4.05
N VAL A 95 0.66 -13.29 -3.98
CA VAL A 95 0.67 -14.38 -4.98
C VAL A 95 -0.70 -15.03 -5.14
N HIS A 96 -1.53 -15.01 -4.08
CA HIS A 96 -2.86 -15.62 -4.07
C HIS A 96 -3.95 -14.76 -4.70
N GLN A 97 -3.73 -13.47 -4.91
CA GLN A 97 -4.82 -12.53 -5.20
C GLN A 97 -5.31 -12.48 -6.65
N PRO A 98 -4.55 -12.71 -7.72
CA PRO A 98 -5.24 -12.86 -9.00
C PRO A 98 -5.89 -14.23 -9.13
N VAL A 99 -5.17 -15.30 -8.76
CA VAL A 99 -5.56 -16.68 -9.05
C VAL A 99 -6.81 -17.10 -8.28
N THR A 100 -6.83 -16.87 -6.96
CA THR A 100 -7.95 -17.32 -6.12
C THR A 100 -9.25 -16.60 -6.47
N TYR A 101 -9.19 -15.32 -6.86
CA TYR A 101 -10.38 -14.59 -7.27
C TYR A 101 -10.84 -15.02 -8.67
N TRP A 102 -9.90 -15.27 -9.57
CA TRP A 102 -10.21 -15.79 -10.90
C TRP A 102 -10.92 -17.15 -10.88
N GLU A 103 -10.54 -18.03 -9.95
CA GLU A 103 -11.19 -19.32 -9.72
C GLU A 103 -12.63 -19.20 -9.19
N ARG A 104 -12.93 -18.12 -8.47
CA ARG A 104 -14.27 -17.84 -7.95
C ARG A 104 -15.23 -17.29 -9.00
N LEU A 105 -14.72 -16.77 -10.12
CA LEU A 105 -15.55 -16.30 -11.21
C LEU A 105 -16.27 -17.46 -11.90
N PRO A 106 -17.55 -17.30 -12.28
CA PRO A 106 -18.26 -18.32 -13.03
C PRO A 106 -17.60 -18.56 -14.39
N LYS A 107 -17.58 -19.83 -14.81
CA LYS A 107 -16.94 -20.27 -16.07
C LYS A 107 -17.94 -20.35 -17.23
N ASP A 108 -19.23 -20.38 -16.92
CA ASP A 108 -20.36 -20.61 -17.82
C ASP A 108 -21.01 -19.31 -18.32
N ARG A 109 -20.61 -18.16 -17.77
CA ARG A 109 -21.19 -16.86 -18.09
C ARG A 109 -20.18 -15.74 -17.95
N ARG A 110 -20.52 -14.59 -18.55
CA ARG A 110 -19.68 -13.40 -18.52
C ARG A 110 -19.43 -12.91 -17.10
N SER A 111 -18.16 -12.68 -16.76
CA SER A 111 -17.77 -12.14 -15.46
C SER A 111 -16.40 -11.46 -15.51
N VAL A 112 -16.15 -10.55 -14.55
CA VAL A 112 -14.97 -9.69 -14.55
C VAL A 112 -14.20 -9.78 -13.24
N LEU A 113 -12.88 -9.90 -13.33
CA LEU A 113 -11.96 -9.60 -12.23
C LEU A 113 -11.35 -8.22 -12.49
N LEU A 114 -11.75 -7.23 -11.70
CA LEU A 114 -11.30 -5.85 -11.83
C LEU A 114 -10.29 -5.52 -10.73
N PHE A 115 -9.14 -5.00 -11.11
CA PHE A 115 -8.22 -4.33 -10.20
C PHE A 115 -8.32 -2.82 -10.40
N ILE A 116 -8.54 -2.08 -9.32
CA ILE A 116 -8.46 -0.63 -9.29
C ILE A 116 -7.19 -0.26 -8.53
N ALA A 117 -6.24 0.41 -9.16
CA ALA A 117 -4.92 0.69 -8.58
C ALA A 117 -4.57 2.18 -8.70
N PRO A 118 -3.49 2.66 -8.07
CA PRO A 118 -3.03 4.03 -8.32
C PRO A 118 -2.65 4.21 -9.80
N ASP A 119 -2.98 5.35 -10.42
CA ASP A 119 -2.78 5.58 -11.86
C ASP A 119 -1.31 5.35 -12.30
N TYR A 120 -0.35 5.75 -11.46
CA TYR A 120 1.07 5.52 -11.73
C TYR A 120 1.45 4.03 -11.82
N SER A 121 0.74 3.14 -11.12
CA SER A 121 1.01 1.70 -11.14
C SER A 121 0.51 1.08 -12.43
N VAL A 122 -0.66 1.51 -12.90
CA VAL A 122 -1.25 1.09 -14.17
C VAL A 122 -0.39 1.55 -15.35
N ASN A 123 0.03 2.82 -15.33
CA ASN A 123 0.83 3.45 -16.38
C ASN A 123 2.23 2.84 -16.51
N ARG A 124 2.85 2.40 -15.41
CA ARG A 124 4.18 1.75 -15.43
C ARG A 124 4.19 0.34 -16.02
N GLY A 125 3.04 -0.31 -16.20
CA GLY A 125 2.98 -1.65 -16.79
C GLY A 125 3.20 -2.82 -15.83
N SER A 126 4.16 -2.72 -14.91
CA SER A 126 4.56 -3.82 -14.01
C SER A 126 3.41 -4.58 -13.34
N LEU A 127 2.40 -3.89 -12.80
CA LEU A 127 1.26 -4.55 -12.16
C LEU A 127 0.44 -5.41 -13.13
N TRP A 128 0.25 -4.94 -14.37
CA TRP A 128 -0.44 -5.71 -15.41
C TRP A 128 0.34 -6.97 -15.79
N ASP A 129 1.66 -6.82 -15.95
CA ASP A 129 2.54 -7.93 -16.29
C ASP A 129 2.52 -8.98 -15.17
N ASP A 130 2.59 -8.56 -13.90
CA ASP A 130 2.52 -9.46 -12.76
C ASP A 130 1.17 -10.21 -12.69
N LEU A 131 0.05 -9.51 -12.88
CA LEU A 131 -1.30 -10.13 -12.90
C LEU A 131 -1.40 -11.20 -13.99
N THR A 132 -0.97 -10.88 -15.21
CA THR A 132 -1.06 -11.80 -16.36
C THR A 132 -0.10 -12.98 -16.21
N ILE A 133 1.14 -12.75 -15.75
CA ILE A 133 2.13 -13.80 -15.48
C ILE A 133 1.63 -14.77 -14.40
N LEU A 134 1.02 -14.26 -13.33
CA LEU A 134 0.49 -15.11 -12.26
C LEU A 134 -0.65 -16.01 -12.78
N LEU A 135 -1.61 -15.46 -13.54
CA LEU A 135 -2.69 -16.26 -14.13
C LEU A 135 -2.18 -17.30 -15.12
N GLN A 136 -1.22 -16.93 -15.98
CA GLN A 136 -0.59 -17.85 -16.94
C GLN A 136 0.18 -18.98 -16.24
N LYS A 137 0.95 -18.67 -15.19
CA LYS A 137 1.66 -19.67 -14.38
C LYS A 137 0.71 -20.64 -13.69
N SER A 138 -0.52 -20.21 -13.40
CA SER A 138 -1.60 -21.05 -12.86
C SER A 138 -2.41 -21.79 -13.94
N GLY A 139 -2.00 -21.72 -15.21
CA GLY A 139 -2.62 -22.47 -16.32
C GLY A 139 -3.80 -21.76 -16.98
N TYR A 140 -4.02 -20.47 -16.72
CA TYR A 140 -5.05 -19.69 -17.40
C TYR A 140 -4.49 -18.96 -18.62
N GLU A 141 -5.09 -19.23 -19.78
CA GLU A 141 -4.76 -18.54 -21.02
C GLU A 141 -5.64 -17.29 -21.19
N LEU A 142 -4.98 -16.14 -21.37
CA LEU A 142 -5.59 -14.86 -21.68
C LEU A 142 -5.33 -14.48 -23.14
N ASN A 143 -6.32 -13.90 -23.79
CA ASN A 143 -6.19 -13.30 -25.11
C ASN A 143 -5.28 -12.07 -25.06
N SER A 144 -4.91 -11.55 -26.25
CA SER A 144 -4.14 -10.32 -26.35
C SER A 144 -4.82 -9.18 -25.60
N ALA A 145 -4.05 -8.45 -24.79
CA ALA A 145 -4.55 -7.35 -24.00
C ALA A 145 -5.04 -6.22 -24.92
N ARG A 146 -6.21 -5.67 -24.62
CA ARG A 146 -6.64 -4.36 -25.11
C ARG A 146 -6.03 -3.31 -24.19
N MET A 147 -5.31 -2.38 -24.79
CA MET A 147 -4.69 -1.25 -24.10
C MET A 147 -5.48 -0.01 -24.51
N GLY A 148 -6.40 0.43 -23.65
CA GLY A 148 -7.09 1.71 -23.80
C GLY A 148 -6.35 2.82 -23.05
N ASP A 149 -6.85 4.05 -23.20
CA ASP A 149 -6.37 5.20 -22.42
C ASP A 149 -6.74 5.01 -20.93
N GLY A 150 -5.84 4.39 -20.16
CA GLY A 150 -5.97 4.22 -18.71
C GLY A 150 -6.64 2.92 -18.24
N VAL A 151 -7.15 2.09 -19.16
CA VAL A 151 -7.71 0.76 -18.85
C VAL A 151 -6.96 -0.31 -19.63
N LYS A 152 -6.58 -1.38 -18.94
CA LYS A 152 -6.03 -2.60 -19.55
C LYS A 152 -7.02 -3.72 -19.35
N SER A 153 -7.30 -4.48 -20.40
CA SER A 153 -8.20 -5.63 -20.29
C SER A 153 -7.74 -6.81 -21.13
N ALA A 154 -8.02 -8.02 -20.66
CA ALA A 154 -7.78 -9.25 -21.40
C ALA A 154 -8.89 -10.25 -21.10
N ALA A 155 -9.56 -10.72 -22.15
CA ALA A 155 -10.51 -11.82 -22.03
C ALA A 155 -9.76 -13.15 -21.89
N ALA A 156 -10.33 -14.09 -21.15
CA ALA A 156 -9.93 -15.48 -21.17
C ALA A 156 -10.20 -16.08 -22.56
N LYS A 157 -9.55 -17.20 -22.88
CA LYS A 157 -9.80 -17.92 -24.13
C LYS A 157 -11.25 -18.38 -24.31
N ASP A 158 -11.97 -18.59 -23.21
CA ASP A 158 -13.40 -18.93 -23.19
C ASP A 158 -14.34 -17.73 -23.47
N ASP A 159 -13.79 -16.50 -23.52
CA ASP A 159 -14.49 -15.21 -23.65
C ASP A 159 -15.60 -14.95 -22.61
N GLN A 160 -15.67 -15.78 -21.57
CA GLN A 160 -16.60 -15.61 -20.45
C GLN A 160 -15.96 -14.76 -19.36
N ARG A 161 -14.71 -15.03 -19.02
CA ARG A 161 -14.03 -14.30 -17.94
C ARG A 161 -13.12 -13.22 -18.49
N ARG A 162 -13.06 -12.06 -17.83
CA ARG A 162 -12.18 -10.96 -18.22
C ARG A 162 -11.38 -10.45 -17.04
N LEU A 163 -10.10 -10.20 -17.26
CA LEU A 163 -9.24 -9.46 -16.34
C LEU A 163 -9.22 -8.00 -16.77
N MET A 164 -9.39 -7.08 -15.82
CA MET A 164 -9.31 -5.64 -16.05
C MET A 164 -8.42 -4.97 -15.00
N LEU A 165 -7.68 -3.95 -15.41
CA LEU A 165 -6.88 -3.08 -14.54
C LEU A 165 -7.12 -1.63 -14.93
N VAL A 166 -7.50 -0.79 -13.96
CA VAL A 166 -7.75 0.64 -14.13
C VAL A 166 -7.14 1.46 -13.00
N GLY A 167 -6.85 2.72 -13.28
CA GLY A 167 -6.43 3.69 -12.28
C GLY A 167 -7.60 4.27 -11.48
N TRP A 168 -7.43 4.56 -10.19
CA TRP A 168 -8.44 5.20 -9.35
C TRP A 168 -8.97 6.52 -9.92
N GLY A 169 -8.06 7.39 -10.40
CA GLY A 169 -8.45 8.68 -10.95
C GLY A 169 -9.33 8.51 -12.18
N MET A 170 -8.84 7.73 -13.16
CA MET A 170 -9.57 7.46 -14.41
C MET A 170 -10.93 6.79 -14.16
N PHE A 171 -10.98 5.79 -13.28
CA PHE A 171 -12.21 5.08 -12.96
C PHE A 171 -13.27 6.00 -12.34
N LEU A 172 -12.88 6.81 -11.34
CA LEU A 172 -13.83 7.69 -10.65
C LEU A 172 -14.22 8.89 -11.52
N ASP A 173 -13.32 9.40 -12.36
CA ASP A 173 -13.66 10.42 -13.37
C ASP A 173 -14.72 9.92 -14.35
N TRP A 174 -14.56 8.70 -14.83
CA TRP A 174 -15.51 8.05 -15.72
C TRP A 174 -16.87 7.86 -15.03
N MET A 175 -16.88 7.33 -13.80
CA MET A 175 -18.10 7.14 -13.02
C MET A 175 -18.82 8.47 -12.74
N ALA A 176 -18.07 9.53 -12.39
CA ALA A 176 -18.62 10.84 -12.13
C ALA A 176 -19.29 11.41 -13.39
N GLN A 177 -18.62 11.31 -14.55
CA GLN A 177 -19.14 11.78 -15.84
C GLN A 177 -20.44 11.09 -16.24
N GLU A 178 -20.50 9.77 -16.13
CA GLU A 178 -21.66 8.97 -16.53
C GLU A 178 -22.85 9.11 -15.55
N THR A 179 -22.62 9.70 -14.37
CA THR A 179 -23.68 9.92 -13.37
C THR A 179 -24.12 11.38 -13.26
N VAL A 180 -23.53 12.31 -14.03
CA VAL A 180 -23.93 13.74 -14.06
C VAL A 180 -25.38 13.93 -14.48
N THR A 181 -25.93 13.01 -15.26
CA THR A 181 -27.31 13.10 -15.77
C THR A 181 -28.39 12.73 -14.73
N ASP A 182 -28.00 12.27 -13.54
CA ASP A 182 -28.95 12.07 -12.44
C ASP A 182 -29.52 13.43 -11.99
N THR A 183 -30.86 13.54 -11.98
CA THR A 183 -31.65 14.74 -11.70
C THR A 183 -31.26 15.51 -10.44
N SER A 184 -30.63 14.84 -9.46
CA SER A 184 -30.19 15.42 -8.19
C SER A 184 -28.73 15.89 -8.18
N GLY A 185 -27.88 15.40 -9.10
CA GLY A 185 -26.43 15.56 -9.05
C GLY A 185 -25.75 14.91 -7.84
N GLN A 186 -26.50 14.26 -6.94
CA GLN A 186 -26.00 13.76 -5.66
C GLN A 186 -24.99 12.63 -5.86
N THR A 187 -25.29 11.68 -6.75
CA THR A 187 -24.41 10.52 -7.05
C THR A 187 -23.03 10.99 -7.52
N SER A 188 -22.98 11.93 -8.46
CA SER A 188 -21.72 12.47 -8.99
C SER A 188 -20.92 13.19 -7.90
N PHE A 189 -21.57 13.95 -7.00
CA PHE A 189 -20.91 14.55 -5.85
C PHE A 189 -20.33 13.52 -4.88
N GLU A 190 -21.05 12.44 -4.58
CA GLU A 190 -20.56 11.35 -3.73
C GLU A 190 -19.34 10.64 -4.34
N ILE A 191 -19.31 10.49 -5.67
CA ILE A 191 -18.16 9.95 -6.41
C ILE A 191 -16.95 10.89 -6.33
N GLU A 192 -17.14 12.20 -6.44
CA GLU A 192 -16.06 13.19 -6.27
C GLU A 192 -15.50 13.20 -4.84
N GLU A 193 -16.34 13.02 -3.82
CA GLU A 193 -15.86 12.86 -2.43
C GLU A 193 -15.05 11.56 -2.26
N LEU A 194 -15.50 10.44 -2.84
CA LEU A 194 -14.73 9.20 -2.88
C LEU A 194 -13.40 9.38 -3.61
N LYS A 195 -13.38 10.14 -4.70
CA LYS A 195 -12.16 10.46 -5.45
C LYS A 195 -11.17 11.25 -4.60
N GLY A 196 -11.65 12.25 -3.87
CA GLY A 196 -10.82 13.01 -2.94
C GLY A 196 -10.26 12.13 -1.81
N LEU A 197 -11.05 11.19 -1.27
CA LEU A 197 -10.58 10.20 -0.31
C LEU A 197 -9.50 9.29 -0.90
N ALA A 198 -9.76 8.68 -2.06
CA ALA A 198 -8.82 7.78 -2.72
C ALA A 198 -7.48 8.48 -3.01
N ASN A 199 -7.53 9.71 -3.52
CA ASN A 199 -6.35 10.53 -3.74
C ASN A 199 -5.58 10.79 -2.44
N SER A 200 -6.27 11.16 -1.35
CA SER A 200 -5.62 11.35 -0.05
C SER A 200 -4.92 10.08 0.44
N ILE A 201 -5.53 8.91 0.27
CA ILE A 201 -4.90 7.62 0.65
C ILE A 201 -3.66 7.36 -0.21
N ILE A 202 -3.78 7.50 -1.53
CA ILE A 202 -2.69 7.28 -2.49
C ILE A 202 -1.52 8.25 -2.25
N GLU A 203 -1.79 9.52 -2.00
CA GLU A 203 -0.79 10.54 -1.69
C GLU A 203 -0.05 10.22 -0.38
N ASN A 204 -0.77 9.75 0.64
CA ASN A 204 -0.17 9.31 1.89
C ASN A 204 0.67 8.02 1.71
N ASN A 205 0.25 7.13 0.79
CA ASN A 205 0.91 5.88 0.45
C ASN A 205 1.92 5.99 -0.71
N ASN A 206 2.33 7.20 -1.07
CA ASN A 206 3.06 7.47 -2.32
C ASN A 206 4.43 6.76 -2.38
N PRO A 207 4.75 5.98 -3.44
CA PRO A 207 6.04 5.34 -3.64
C PRO A 207 7.21 6.31 -3.67
N ARG A 208 7.01 7.58 -4.06
CA ARG A 208 8.05 8.62 -3.97
C ARG A 208 8.41 8.92 -2.52
N ARG A 209 7.46 8.84 -1.58
CA ARG A 209 7.72 8.97 -0.15
C ARG A 209 8.52 7.76 0.33
N TYR A 210 8.15 6.56 -0.09
CA TYR A 210 8.90 5.34 0.20
C TYR A 210 10.33 5.36 -0.36
N GLU A 211 10.52 5.69 -1.65
CA GLU A 211 11.84 5.88 -2.29
C GLU A 211 12.65 7.01 -1.63
N SER A 212 12.00 8.08 -1.15
CA SER A 212 12.68 9.15 -0.43
C SER A 212 13.09 8.74 0.99
N LEU A 213 12.24 7.99 1.70
CA LEU A 213 12.55 7.44 3.02
C LEU A 213 13.67 6.39 2.94
N THR A 214 13.66 5.50 1.95
CA THR A 214 14.74 4.53 1.75
C THR A 214 16.09 5.21 1.46
N ARG A 215 16.09 6.29 0.65
CA ARG A 215 17.28 7.13 0.43
C ARG A 215 17.73 7.84 1.71
N LEU A 216 16.80 8.39 2.49
CA LEU A 216 17.10 9.01 3.78
C LEU A 216 17.73 8.01 4.76
N ILE A 217 17.19 6.78 4.86
CA ILE A 217 17.76 5.72 5.68
C ILE A 217 19.20 5.42 5.27
N LYS A 218 19.45 5.27 3.97
CA LYS A 218 20.80 4.98 3.46
C LYS A 218 21.78 6.08 3.90
N ARG A 219 21.42 7.35 3.68
CA ARG A 219 22.23 8.51 4.07
C ARG A 219 22.44 8.59 5.59
N ALA A 220 21.43 8.26 6.39
CA ALA A 220 21.54 8.25 7.85
C ALA A 220 22.52 7.18 8.34
N VAL A 221 22.44 5.95 7.80
CA VAL A 221 23.40 4.88 8.11
C VAL A 221 24.81 5.27 7.70
N ASP A 222 24.99 5.84 6.51
CA ASP A 222 26.31 6.27 6.03
C ASP A 222 26.92 7.33 6.98
N ARG A 223 26.12 8.28 7.50
CA ARG A 223 26.58 9.25 8.49
C ARG A 223 26.92 8.64 9.84
N LEU A 224 26.12 7.69 10.33
CA LEU A 224 26.40 6.99 11.58
C LEU A 224 27.66 6.13 11.51
N LYS A 225 27.99 5.61 10.32
CA LYS A 225 29.28 4.93 10.09
C LYS A 225 30.43 5.91 10.23
N VAL A 226 30.33 7.09 9.61
CA VAL A 226 31.35 8.14 9.70
C VAL A 226 31.54 8.62 11.15
N SER A 227 30.45 8.75 11.92
CA SER A 227 30.53 9.12 13.34
C SER A 227 30.90 7.97 14.28
N GLY A 228 31.12 6.75 13.76
CA GLY A 228 31.56 5.57 14.52
C GLY A 228 30.47 4.90 15.35
N TRP A 229 29.21 5.32 15.22
CA TRP A 229 28.07 4.77 15.96
C TRP A 229 27.49 3.51 15.34
N ALA A 230 27.68 3.30 14.03
CA ALA A 230 27.12 2.18 13.29
C ALA A 230 28.13 1.40 12.47
N ASN A 231 27.90 0.09 12.35
CA ASN A 231 28.52 -0.77 11.33
C ASN A 231 27.42 -1.54 10.58
N ASN A 232 27.56 -1.74 9.27
CA ASN A 232 26.66 -2.56 8.47
C ASN A 232 27.38 -3.60 7.58
N GLU A 233 28.65 -3.87 7.85
CA GLU A 233 29.42 -4.88 7.14
C GLU A 233 28.84 -6.28 7.35
N GLY A 234 28.78 -7.05 6.27
CA GLY A 234 28.18 -8.38 6.26
C GLY A 234 26.67 -8.41 6.44
N LEU A 235 26.00 -7.26 6.55
CA LEU A 235 24.54 -7.18 6.70
C LEU A 235 23.88 -6.82 5.37
N THR A 236 22.89 -7.61 4.97
CA THR A 236 22.11 -7.37 3.77
C THR A 236 21.02 -6.33 4.01
N VAL A 237 20.39 -5.84 2.94
CA VAL A 237 19.17 -5.05 3.06
C VAL A 237 17.98 -6.00 3.16
N GLY A 238 17.03 -5.69 4.04
CA GLY A 238 15.74 -6.37 4.10
C GLY A 238 14.73 -5.69 3.17
N HIS A 239 14.12 -6.47 2.28
CA HIS A 239 13.05 -6.03 1.39
C HIS A 239 11.93 -7.07 1.39
N GLY A 240 10.67 -6.63 1.40
CA GLY A 240 9.51 -7.52 1.24
C GLY A 240 8.22 -6.77 0.94
N ALA A 241 7.08 -7.47 1.03
CA ALA A 241 5.76 -6.93 0.71
C ALA A 241 5.33 -5.84 1.70
N GLY A 242 5.76 -4.60 1.43
CA GLY A 242 5.40 -3.42 2.22
C GLY A 242 6.42 -3.02 3.30
N TYR A 243 7.68 -3.45 3.21
CA TYR A 243 8.70 -2.91 4.10
C TYR A 243 10.10 -2.83 3.48
N TYR A 244 10.87 -1.89 4.00
CA TYR A 244 12.30 -1.74 3.78
C TYR A 244 13.01 -1.70 5.13
N ALA A 245 14.08 -2.47 5.28
CA ALA A 245 14.92 -2.44 6.46
C ALA A 245 16.39 -2.33 6.06
N ARG A 246 17.08 -1.32 6.57
CA ARG A 246 18.55 -1.28 6.51
C ARG A 246 19.11 -1.78 7.84
N TYR A 247 19.61 -3.01 7.83
CA TYR A 247 20.23 -3.60 9.02
C TYR A 247 21.60 -2.96 9.30
N LEU A 248 21.87 -2.79 10.59
CA LEU A 248 23.10 -2.21 11.13
C LEU A 248 23.33 -2.77 12.53
N LYS A 249 24.56 -2.70 13.02
CA LYS A 249 24.86 -2.78 14.44
C LYS A 249 25.04 -1.35 14.95
N LEU A 250 24.12 -0.86 15.77
CA LEU A 250 24.19 0.46 16.40
C LEU A 250 24.76 0.30 17.82
N ALA A 251 25.91 0.90 18.11
CA ALA A 251 26.58 0.77 19.40
C ALA A 251 26.69 -0.71 19.88
N GLY A 252 27.12 -1.60 18.98
CA GLY A 252 27.19 -3.05 19.23
C GLY A 252 25.85 -3.81 19.18
N ALA A 253 24.69 -3.15 19.29
CA ALA A 253 23.38 -3.79 19.24
C ALA A 253 22.90 -4.06 17.81
N TYR A 254 22.40 -5.26 17.52
CA TYR A 254 21.84 -5.58 16.21
C TYR A 254 20.48 -4.92 16.01
N ALA A 255 20.38 -4.09 14.98
CA ALA A 255 19.22 -3.27 14.73
C ALA A 255 18.91 -3.17 13.22
N GLY A 256 17.79 -2.54 12.91
CA GLY A 256 17.46 -2.09 11.57
C GLY A 256 16.68 -0.80 11.64
N ILE A 257 17.00 0.11 10.73
CA ILE A 257 16.14 1.25 10.47
C ILE A 257 15.11 0.79 9.44
N VAL A 258 13.84 0.85 9.84
CA VAL A 258 12.74 0.18 9.15
C VAL A 258 11.68 1.20 8.74
N VAL A 259 11.24 1.10 7.48
CA VAL A 259 9.99 1.69 7.00
C VAL A 259 9.02 0.55 6.75
N ASP A 260 7.87 0.60 7.40
CA ASP A 260 6.75 -0.31 7.19
C ASP A 260 5.59 0.46 6.56
N THR A 261 5.21 0.13 5.34
CA THR A 261 4.10 0.80 4.66
C THR A 261 2.77 0.57 5.37
N ARG A 262 2.63 -0.49 6.19
CA ARG A 262 1.44 -0.74 7.02
C ARG A 262 1.37 0.19 8.23
N ILE A 263 2.52 0.64 8.74
CA ILE A 263 2.58 1.63 9.83
C ILE A 263 2.49 3.04 9.24
N VAL A 264 3.04 3.28 8.05
CA VAL A 264 2.86 4.55 7.31
C VAL A 264 1.38 4.87 7.11
N THR A 265 0.54 3.86 6.87
CA THR A 265 -0.92 4.01 6.74
C THR A 265 -1.64 4.32 8.05
N GLU A 266 -1.17 3.77 9.17
CA GLU A 266 -1.83 3.87 10.49
C GLU A 266 -1.32 5.04 11.35
N ALA A 267 -0.03 5.38 11.22
CA ALA A 267 0.67 6.44 11.95
C ALA A 267 1.78 7.03 11.05
N PRO A 268 1.43 7.95 10.12
CA PRO A 268 2.38 8.50 9.14
C PRO A 268 3.53 9.32 9.74
N ASP A 269 3.36 9.79 10.98
CA ASP A 269 4.39 10.40 11.84
C ASP A 269 5.40 9.38 12.40
N ARG A 270 5.05 8.09 12.37
CA ARG A 270 5.87 6.94 12.82
C ARG A 270 6.28 6.01 11.69
N ALA A 271 6.26 6.52 10.47
CA ALA A 271 6.64 5.81 9.24
C ALA A 271 8.04 5.16 9.30
N LEU A 272 8.91 5.68 10.16
CA LEU A 272 10.28 5.25 10.35
C LEU A 272 10.48 4.78 11.80
N SER A 273 11.12 3.63 11.99
CA SER A 273 11.48 3.14 13.31
C SER A 273 12.88 2.54 13.34
N LEU A 274 13.54 2.65 14.49
CA LEU A 274 14.71 1.85 14.83
C LEU A 274 14.23 0.61 15.59
N SER A 275 14.42 -0.57 15.01
CA SER A 275 14.01 -1.83 15.61
C SER A 275 15.23 -2.67 15.97
N PHE A 276 15.24 -3.23 17.19
CA PHE A 276 16.26 -4.13 17.70
C PHE A 276 15.75 -5.55 17.69
N PHE A 277 16.47 -6.41 16.97
CA PHE A 277 16.07 -7.79 16.71
C PHE A 277 16.86 -8.78 17.58
N SER A 278 16.54 -10.06 17.46
CA SER A 278 17.21 -11.13 18.22
C SER A 278 18.74 -11.22 18.01
N SER A 279 19.38 -12.05 18.83
CA SER A 279 20.74 -12.03 19.43
C SER A 279 21.99 -12.02 18.51
N ASN A 280 21.95 -11.38 17.35
CA ASN A 280 23.12 -11.23 16.47
C ASN A 280 24.00 -10.00 16.80
N GLY A 281 23.67 -9.28 17.87
CA GLY A 281 24.41 -8.13 18.37
C GLY A 281 25.32 -8.48 19.55
N GLU A 282 26.35 -7.67 19.77
CA GLU A 282 27.22 -7.73 20.95
C GLU A 282 26.47 -7.31 22.21
N VAL A 283 25.51 -6.39 22.08
CA VAL A 283 24.57 -6.04 23.14
C VAL A 283 23.28 -6.85 22.97
N PRO A 284 22.91 -7.69 23.94
CA PRO A 284 21.67 -8.46 23.91
C PRO A 284 20.43 -7.56 23.87
N ARG A 285 19.42 -7.96 23.09
CA ARG A 285 18.15 -7.23 22.94
C ARG A 285 17.48 -6.89 24.27
N ASP A 286 17.50 -7.80 25.25
CA ASP A 286 16.85 -7.57 26.54
C ASP A 286 17.59 -6.50 27.37
N GLN A 287 18.90 -6.36 27.19
CA GLN A 287 19.66 -5.25 27.77
C GLN A 287 19.29 -3.93 27.08
N VAL A 288 19.18 -3.92 25.75
CA VAL A 288 18.70 -2.74 25.00
C VAL A 288 17.30 -2.32 25.46
N ARG A 289 16.39 -3.26 25.68
CA ARG A 289 15.04 -2.98 26.22
C ARG A 289 15.12 -2.25 27.57
N GLN A 290 15.97 -2.71 28.48
CA GLN A 290 16.14 -2.09 29.79
C GLN A 290 16.70 -0.66 29.67
N LEU A 291 17.68 -0.45 28.79
CA LEU A 291 18.30 0.85 28.56
C LEU A 291 17.35 1.87 27.92
N LEU A 292 16.49 1.42 26.99
CA LEU A 292 15.49 2.28 26.36
C LEU A 292 14.33 2.64 27.29
N GLY A 293 14.04 1.80 28.30
CA GLY A 293 12.94 2.02 29.23
C GLY A 293 11.62 2.29 28.51
N ASN A 294 10.96 3.40 28.85
CA ASN A 294 9.68 3.81 28.28
C ASN A 294 9.77 4.29 26.82
N ALA A 295 10.98 4.59 26.31
CA ALA A 295 11.16 4.97 24.90
C ALA A 295 11.04 3.76 23.96
N GLY A 296 11.28 2.55 24.48
CA GLY A 296 11.14 1.31 23.74
C GLY A 296 9.69 0.82 23.75
N GLN A 297 9.12 0.60 22.56
CA GLN A 297 7.82 -0.03 22.40
C GLN A 297 7.99 -1.47 21.90
N PRO A 298 7.03 -2.39 22.18
CA PRO A 298 7.05 -3.71 21.57
C PRO A 298 7.09 -3.62 20.05
N GLY A 299 7.98 -4.38 19.41
CA GLY A 299 8.13 -4.38 17.96
C GLY A 299 6.87 -4.87 17.26
N SER A 300 6.52 -4.21 16.16
CA SER A 300 5.28 -4.47 15.39
C SER A 300 5.48 -5.39 14.18
N MET A 301 6.72 -5.66 13.75
CA MET A 301 6.99 -6.24 12.42
C MET A 301 7.28 -7.75 12.40
N TRP A 302 8.10 -8.28 13.32
CA TRP A 302 8.62 -9.65 13.24
C TRP A 302 8.33 -10.48 14.49
N ASP A 303 8.63 -9.94 15.67
CA ASP A 303 8.36 -10.57 16.96
C ASP A 303 7.85 -9.51 17.95
N ARG A 304 6.77 -9.83 18.70
CA ARG A 304 6.31 -8.97 19.80
C ARG A 304 7.37 -8.76 20.88
N LYS A 305 8.38 -9.63 20.91
CA LYS A 305 9.54 -9.51 21.78
C LYS A 305 10.63 -8.59 21.23
N ASP A 306 10.51 -8.07 20.01
CA ASP A 306 11.41 -7.01 19.55
C ASP A 306 11.14 -5.69 20.27
N VAL A 307 12.09 -4.77 20.19
CA VAL A 307 11.94 -3.42 20.74
C VAL A 307 12.15 -2.43 19.62
N SER A 308 11.19 -1.51 19.47
CA SER A 308 11.23 -0.49 18.44
C SER A 308 11.10 0.89 19.07
N VAL A 309 11.84 1.85 18.51
CA VAL A 309 11.73 3.28 18.85
C VAL A 309 11.32 4.01 17.58
N PRO A 310 10.21 4.78 17.58
CA PRO A 310 9.84 5.59 16.43
C PRO A 310 10.91 6.66 16.18
N ILE A 311 11.21 6.93 14.91
CA ILE A 311 12.10 8.01 14.50
C ILE A 311 11.24 9.12 13.92
N GLU A 312 11.25 10.28 14.58
CA GLU A 312 10.44 11.42 14.19
C GLU A 312 11.02 12.10 12.94
N LEU A 313 10.14 12.44 11.99
CA LEU A 313 10.49 13.20 10.80
C LEU A 313 10.12 14.67 11.01
N LEU A 314 11.06 15.59 10.73
CA LEU A 314 10.78 17.02 10.73
C LEU A 314 9.85 17.37 9.56
N GLU A 315 8.60 17.71 9.85
CA GLU A 315 7.64 18.18 8.85
C GLU A 315 7.99 19.58 8.33
N GLY A 316 7.85 19.80 7.02
CA GLY A 316 8.11 21.09 6.37
C GLY A 316 9.58 21.50 6.26
N ALA A 317 10.51 20.71 6.80
CA ALA A 317 11.95 20.94 6.70
C ALA A 317 12.52 20.42 5.37
N ASP A 318 13.66 20.97 4.95
CA ASP A 318 14.40 20.41 3.82
C ASP A 318 15.03 19.05 4.15
N THR A 319 15.47 18.34 3.10
CA THR A 319 15.98 16.97 3.22
C THR A 319 17.21 16.85 4.13
N ASP A 320 18.07 17.86 4.19
CA ASP A 320 19.29 17.81 5.00
C ASP A 320 19.01 18.11 6.47
N ALA A 321 18.09 19.04 6.75
CA ALA A 321 17.58 19.27 8.10
C ALA A 321 16.88 18.02 8.67
N THR A 322 16.00 17.38 7.89
CA THR A 322 15.38 16.11 8.29
C THR A 322 16.42 15.02 8.53
N LEU A 323 17.43 14.89 7.66
CA LEU A 323 18.51 13.92 7.84
C LEU A 323 19.33 14.18 9.11
N ASN A 324 19.67 15.43 9.41
CA ASN A 324 20.38 15.79 10.63
C ASN A 324 19.61 15.39 11.89
N ALA A 325 18.30 15.62 11.91
CA ALA A 325 17.46 15.22 13.03
C ALA A 325 17.36 13.70 13.20
N ILE A 326 17.23 12.94 12.11
CA ILE A 326 17.24 11.47 12.15
C ILE A 326 18.56 10.95 12.74
N VAL A 327 19.70 11.44 12.23
CA VAL A 327 21.02 11.03 12.74
C VAL A 327 21.16 11.38 14.21
N SER A 328 20.74 12.58 14.62
CA SER A 328 20.83 13.02 16.03
C SER A 328 20.00 12.13 16.97
N GLN A 329 18.78 11.74 16.56
CA GLN A 329 17.96 10.78 17.32
C GLN A 329 18.66 9.42 17.45
N LEU A 330 19.23 8.91 16.36
CA LEU A 330 19.92 7.62 16.35
C LEU A 330 21.21 7.63 17.19
N GLU A 331 21.98 8.72 17.18
CA GLU A 331 23.15 8.88 18.04
C GLU A 331 22.76 9.00 19.52
N ASN A 332 21.67 9.68 19.84
CA ASN A 332 21.16 9.74 21.20
C ASN A 332 20.75 8.35 21.72
N ILE A 333 20.11 7.54 20.87
CA ILE A 333 19.82 6.14 21.18
C ILE A 333 21.13 5.34 21.33
N GLY A 334 22.10 5.56 20.44
CA GLY A 334 23.43 4.95 20.53
C GLY A 334 24.11 5.23 21.88
N LYS A 335 24.06 6.48 22.37
CA LYS A 335 24.61 6.88 23.68
C LYS A 335 23.91 6.23 24.87
N LEU A 336 22.63 5.88 24.75
CA LEU A 336 21.94 5.11 25.78
C LEU A 336 22.45 3.67 25.84
N ILE A 337 22.88 3.11 24.69
CA ILE A 337 23.40 1.74 24.57
C ILE A 337 24.88 1.68 24.99
N ASP A 338 25.69 2.61 24.50
CA ASP A 338 27.12 2.75 24.85
C ASP A 338 27.42 4.20 25.29
N PRO A 339 27.36 4.48 26.60
CA PRO A 339 27.64 5.82 27.14
C PRO A 339 29.10 6.27 26.97
N ASN A 340 30.02 5.36 26.65
CA ASN A 340 31.45 5.68 26.56
C ASN A 340 31.84 6.30 25.21
N GLY A 341 30.91 6.36 24.25
CA GLY A 341 31.12 6.98 22.94
C GLY A 341 31.02 6.00 21.78
N PRO A 342 31.44 6.41 20.57
CA PRO A 342 31.29 5.59 19.37
C PRO A 342 32.05 4.26 19.48
N THR A 343 31.33 3.15 19.30
CA THR A 343 31.84 1.78 19.47
C THR A 343 32.78 1.36 18.35
N TYR A 344 32.60 1.87 17.13
CA TYR A 344 33.39 1.47 15.96
C TYR A 344 34.49 2.50 15.70
N LYS A 345 35.73 2.01 15.56
CA LYS A 345 36.86 2.85 15.17
C LYS A 345 36.63 3.42 13.78
N GLN A 346 36.99 4.68 13.58
CA GLN A 346 37.10 5.24 12.25
C GLN A 346 38.28 4.57 11.54
N ASP A 347 38.04 3.91 10.41
CA ASP A 347 39.12 3.53 9.52
C ASP A 347 39.73 4.82 8.96
N SER A 348 40.86 5.21 9.53
CA SER A 348 41.77 6.20 8.99
C SER A 348 42.51 5.61 7.78
N SER A 349 41.77 5.30 6.72
CA SER A 349 42.36 4.88 5.44
C SER A 349 41.73 5.68 4.31
N ASN A 350 42.28 6.88 4.12
CA ASN A 350 42.57 7.49 2.83
C ASN A 350 43.45 8.72 3.11
N ASP A 351 44.77 8.48 3.08
CA ASP A 351 45.74 9.47 2.58
C ASP A 351 45.54 9.65 1.07
#